data_AF-A0A843R182-F1
#
_entry.id   AF-A0A843R182-F1
#
_cell.length_a   1.000
_cell.length_b   1.000
_cell.length_c   1.000
_cell.angle_alpha   90.00
_cell.angle_beta   90.00
_cell.angle_gamma   90.00
#
_symmetry.space_group_name_H-M   'P 1'
#
loop_
_entity.id
_entity.type
_entity.pdbx_description
1 polymer ?
#
loop_
_entity_poly.entity_id
_entity_poly.type
_entity_poly.pdbx_seq_one_letter_code
_entity_poly.pdbx_strand_id
1 'polypeptide(L)'
;MASDYTKWLTKVLMLSPNDLMNQKLMIYLYEHVYPQYDELKKLGGGGVKGNHKVQAHICYVSNRWTPSDDGRKNNKARYLDVAIAGYLVQVKSEGIGK
;
A
#
# COMPACT_ATOMS: atom_id res chain seq x y z
N MET A 1 2.00 18.73 0.90
CA MET A 1 1.85 17.95 -0.35
C MET A 1 1.38 16.55 -0.01
N ALA A 2 0.37 16.01 -0.68
CA ALA A 2 0.01 14.60 -0.51
C ALA A 2 1.15 13.72 -1.07
N SER A 3 1.53 12.67 -0.34
CA SER A 3 2.52 11.68 -0.80
C SER A 3 2.07 11.07 -2.13
N ASP A 4 3.02 10.67 -2.98
CA ASP A 4 2.70 9.97 -4.23
C ASP A 4 1.95 8.66 -3.96
N TYR A 5 2.21 8.01 -2.82
CA TYR A 5 1.48 6.82 -2.38
C TYR A 5 -0.01 7.12 -2.16
N THR A 6 -0.32 8.23 -1.48
CA THR A 6 -1.71 8.67 -1.28
C THR A 6 -2.40 8.91 -2.62
N LYS A 7 -1.73 9.60 -3.56
CA LYS A 7 -2.27 9.84 -4.90
C LYS A 7 -2.56 8.53 -5.64
N TRP A 8 -1.66 7.55 -5.59
CA TRP A 8 -1.87 6.26 -6.25
C TRP A 8 -3.00 5.46 -5.63
N LEU A 9 -3.09 5.43 -4.29
CA LEU A 9 -4.19 4.79 -3.58
C LEU A 9 -5.55 5.41 -3.92
N THR A 10 -5.62 6.74 -4.07
CA THR A 10 -6.85 7.41 -4.54
C THR A 10 -7.18 7.06 -5.98
N LYS A 11 -6.19 6.99 -6.89
CA LYS A 11 -6.41 6.66 -8.31
C LYS A 11 -7.05 5.29 -8.52
N VAL A 12 -6.70 4.31 -7.69
CA VAL A 12 -7.29 2.95 -7.75
C VAL A 12 -8.56 2.83 -6.90
N LEU A 13 -9.09 3.95 -6.38
CA LEU A 13 -10.26 4.01 -5.51
C LEU A 13 -10.11 3.25 -4.18
N MET A 14 -8.87 2.91 -3.79
CA MET A 14 -8.59 2.32 -2.48
C MET A 14 -8.85 3.33 -1.37
N LEU A 15 -8.49 4.61 -1.58
CA LEU A 15 -8.86 5.71 -0.69
C LEU A 15 -9.93 6.59 -1.32
N SER A 16 -11.03 6.76 -0.60
CA SER A 16 -12.13 7.66 -0.94
C SER A 16 -11.87 9.06 -0.34
N PRO A 17 -12.57 10.11 -0.78
CA PRO A 17 -12.43 11.46 -0.21
C PRO A 17 -12.64 11.49 1.31
N ASN A 18 -13.58 10.69 1.83
CA ASN A 18 -13.81 10.56 3.27
C ASN A 18 -12.64 9.93 4.03
N ASP A 19 -11.93 8.98 3.42
CA ASP A 19 -10.74 8.38 4.04
C ASP A 19 -9.59 9.39 4.16
N LEU A 20 -9.46 10.29 3.17
CA LEU A 20 -8.44 11.35 3.19
C LEU A 20 -8.68 12.36 4.33
N MET A 21 -9.94 12.53 4.76
CA MET A 21 -10.31 13.35 5.92
C MET A 21 -10.17 12.60 7.24
N ASN A 22 -10.05 11.27 7.21
CA ASN A 22 -9.91 10.44 8.41
C ASN A 22 -8.44 10.47 8.90
N GLN A 23 -8.17 11.33 9.89
CA GLN A 23 -6.82 11.48 10.44
C GLN A 23 -6.24 10.18 11.00
N LYS A 24 -7.04 9.35 11.69
CA LYS A 24 -6.56 8.08 12.27
C LYS A 24 -6.10 7.12 11.17
N LEU A 25 -6.85 7.02 10.08
CA LEU A 25 -6.49 6.22 8.92
C LEU A 25 -5.21 6.75 8.28
N MET A 26 -5.15 8.05 8.01
CA MET A 26 -4.01 8.67 7.34
C MET A 26 -2.73 8.56 8.18
N ILE A 27 -2.78 8.84 9.48
CA ILE A 27 -1.64 8.67 10.41
C ILE A 27 -1.12 7.25 10.35
N TYR A 28 -2.00 6.24 10.44
CA TYR A 28 -1.59 4.85 10.35
C TYR A 28 -0.90 4.52 9.01
N LEU A 29 -1.42 5.03 7.90
CA LEU A 29 -0.77 4.85 6.60
C LEU A 29 0.63 5.48 6.56
N TYR A 30 0.79 6.68 7.11
CA TYR A 30 2.08 7.37 7.15
C TYR A 30 3.11 6.62 8.02
N GLU A 31 2.68 6.07 9.17
CA GLU A 31 3.60 5.43 10.12
C GLU A 31 3.93 3.98 9.76
N HIS A 32 2.98 3.24 9.21
CA HIS A 32 3.13 1.80 9.01
C HIS A 32 3.26 1.41 7.53
N VAL A 33 2.41 1.94 6.66
CA VAL A 33 2.32 1.48 5.26
C VAL A 33 3.33 2.16 4.35
N TYR A 34 3.48 3.49 4.44
CA TYR A 34 4.32 4.25 3.53
C TYR A 34 5.82 3.91 3.66
N PRO A 35 6.37 3.68 4.88
CA PRO A 35 7.74 3.20 5.02
C PRO A 35 7.97 1.84 4.34
N GLN A 36 6.97 0.96 4.34
CA GLN A 36 7.03 -0.34 3.65
C GLN A 36 7.00 -0.17 2.12
N TYR A 37 6.26 0.82 1.60
CA TYR A 37 6.33 1.16 0.19
C TYR A 37 7.67 1.79 -0.22
N ASP A 38 8.28 2.61 0.64
CA ASP A 38 9.64 3.09 0.42
C ASP A 38 10.64 1.93 0.38
N GLU A 39 10.49 0.93 1.24
CA GLU A 39 11.30 -0.29 1.19
C GLU A 39 11.09 -1.07 -0.10
N LEU A 40 9.83 -1.31 -0.51
CA LEU A 40 9.54 -2.00 -1.76
C LEU A 40 10.12 -1.25 -2.97
N LYS A 41 10.03 0.08 -2.95
CA LYS A 41 10.62 0.94 -3.98
C LYS A 41 12.14 0.78 -4.06
N LYS A 42 12.83 0.73 -2.92
CA LYS A 42 14.28 0.47 -2.85
C LYS A 42 14.62 -0.92 -3.40
N LEU A 43 13.91 -1.96 -2.98
CA LEU A 43 14.08 -3.33 -3.47
C LEU A 43 13.75 -3.48 -4.97
N GLY A 44 12.92 -2.60 -5.52
CA GLY A 44 12.58 -2.53 -6.94
C GLY A 44 13.60 -1.79 -7.82
N GLY A 45 14.77 -1.42 -7.27
CA GLY A 45 15.80 -0.65 -7.99
C GLY A 45 15.64 0.87 -7.92
N GLY A 46 14.76 1.37 -7.04
CA GLY A 46 14.55 2.80 -6.83
C GLY A 46 13.94 3.55 -8.03
N GLY A 47 13.86 4.88 -7.93
CA GLY A 47 13.40 5.75 -9.01
C GLY A 47 12.09 5.31 -9.65
N VAL A 48 12.05 5.31 -10.99
CA VAL A 48 10.87 4.92 -11.79
C VAL A 48 10.55 3.42 -11.68
N LYS A 49 11.56 2.54 -11.65
CA LYS A 49 11.36 1.09 -11.55
C LYS A 49 10.72 0.69 -10.21
N GLY A 50 11.22 1.26 -9.12
CA GLY A 50 10.64 1.09 -7.79
C GLY A 50 9.22 1.65 -7.70
N ASN A 51 8.95 2.81 -8.31
CA ASN A 51 7.58 3.37 -8.38
C ASN A 51 6.62 2.41 -9.08
N HIS A 52 6.99 1.86 -10.25
CA HIS A 52 6.15 0.90 -10.95
C HIS A 52 5.88 -0.35 -10.12
N LYS A 53 6.87 -0.84 -9.36
CA LYS A 53 6.69 -1.99 -8.47
C LYS A 53 5.68 -1.72 -7.35
N VAL A 54 5.72 -0.53 -6.76
CA VAL A 54 4.74 -0.10 -5.75
C VAL A 54 3.35 0.07 -6.37
N GLN A 55 3.25 0.72 -7.53
CA GLN A 55 1.96 0.92 -8.22
C GLN A 55 1.31 -0.42 -8.62
N ALA A 56 2.10 -1.38 -9.11
CA ALA A 56 1.61 -2.72 -9.43
C ALA A 56 1.05 -3.43 -8.21
N HIS A 57 1.76 -3.36 -7.07
CA HIS A 57 1.27 -3.92 -5.81
C HIS A 57 -0.02 -3.23 -5.34
N ILE A 58 -0.07 -1.90 -5.35
CA ILE A 58 -1.27 -1.13 -4.98
C ILE A 58 -2.48 -1.55 -5.84
N CYS A 59 -2.30 -1.66 -7.16
CA CYS A 59 -3.37 -2.10 -8.07
C CYS A 59 -3.84 -3.52 -7.76
N TYR A 60 -2.90 -4.44 -7.56
CA TYR A 60 -3.20 -5.83 -7.19
C TYR A 60 -4.00 -5.95 -5.88
N VAL A 61 -3.57 -5.22 -4.85
CA VAL A 61 -4.22 -5.22 -3.53
C VAL A 61 -5.61 -4.57 -3.61
N SER A 62 -5.74 -3.46 -4.34
CA SER A 62 -7.02 -2.78 -4.54
C SER A 62 -8.06 -3.66 -5.23
N ASN A 63 -7.65 -4.46 -6.23
CA ASN A 63 -8.56 -5.39 -6.92
C ASN A 63 -9.02 -6.56 -6.05
N ARG A 64 -8.30 -6.86 -4.96
CA ARG A 64 -8.63 -7.96 -4.02
C ARG A 64 -9.33 -7.47 -2.76
N TRP A 65 -9.34 -6.16 -2.54
CA TRP A 65 -10.06 -5.57 -1.43
C TRP A 65 -11.57 -5.69 -1.69
N THR A 66 -12.24 -6.44 -0.84
CA THR A 66 -13.71 -6.50 -0.79
C THR A 66 -14.16 -5.98 0.57
N PRO A 67 -14.86 -4.83 0.63
CA PRO A 67 -15.42 -4.36 1.88
C PRO A 67 -16.42 -5.40 2.39
N SER A 68 -16.30 -5.79 3.65
CA SER A 68 -17.24 -6.70 4.28
C SER A 68 -18.47 -5.92 4.74
N ASP A 69 -19.63 -6.57 4.62
CA ASP A 69 -20.93 -6.02 5.06
C ASP A 69 -20.97 -5.76 6.58
N ASP A 70 -20.28 -6.59 7.38
CA ASP A 70 -20.26 -6.51 8.85
C ASP A 70 -19.49 -5.28 9.43
N GLY A 71 -18.91 -4.41 8.59
CA GLY A 71 -18.28 -3.16 9.02
C GLY A 71 -16.95 -3.31 9.78
N ARG A 72 -16.79 -4.36 10.61
CA ARG A 72 -15.62 -4.63 11.47
C ARG A 72 -14.36 -4.98 10.69
N LYS A 73 -14.50 -5.46 9.45
CA LYS A 73 -13.37 -5.81 8.56
C LYS A 73 -12.99 -4.70 7.57
N ASN A 74 -13.65 -3.53 7.63
CA ASN A 74 -13.42 -2.43 6.68
C ASN A 74 -12.23 -1.53 7.05
N ASN A 75 -11.22 -2.06 7.73
CA ASN A 75 -10.01 -1.31 8.05
C ASN A 75 -9.01 -1.38 6.87
N LYS A 76 -9.16 -0.43 5.94
CA LYS A 76 -8.29 -0.28 4.76
C LYS A 76 -6.81 -0.17 5.11
N ALA A 77 -6.47 0.59 6.17
CA ALA A 77 -5.09 0.83 6.56
C ALA A 77 -4.41 -0.46 7.05
N ARG A 78 -5.10 -1.22 7.89
CA ARG A 78 -4.59 -2.52 8.37
C ARG A 78 -4.46 -3.54 7.25
N TYR A 79 -5.40 -3.54 6.30
CA TYR A 79 -5.31 -4.44 5.14
C TYR A 79 -4.10 -4.14 4.26
N LEU A 80 -3.87 -2.85 3.96
CA LEU A 80 -2.70 -2.43 3.18
C LEU A 80 -1.38 -2.81 3.88
N ASP A 81 -1.28 -2.57 5.19
CA ASP A 81 -0.13 -2.95 6.03
C ASP A 81 0.19 -4.44 5.95
N VAL A 82 -0.82 -5.31 6.19
CA VAL A 82 -0.63 -6.76 6.09
C VAL A 82 -0.25 -7.18 4.66
N ALA A 83 -0.89 -6.60 3.65
CA ALA A 83 -0.64 -6.95 2.25
C ALA A 83 0.79 -6.60 1.81
N ILE A 84 1.28 -5.40 2.14
CA ILE A 84 2.64 -5.00 1.78
C ILE A 84 3.69 -5.74 2.61
N ALA A 85 3.43 -6.00 3.89
CA ALA A 85 4.31 -6.79 4.75
C ALA A 85 4.57 -8.18 4.16
N GLY A 86 3.49 -8.88 3.77
CA GLY A 86 3.59 -10.20 3.14
C GLY A 86 4.33 -10.16 1.80
N TYR A 87 4.06 -9.14 0.97
CA TYR A 87 4.72 -9.01 -0.33
C TYR A 87 6.21 -8.67 -0.19
N LEU A 88 6.61 -7.87 0.80
CA LEU A 88 8.01 -7.59 1.09
C LEU A 88 8.78 -8.86 1.46
N VAL A 89 8.20 -9.74 2.27
CA VAL A 89 8.80 -11.05 2.61
C VAL A 89 9.04 -11.86 1.34
N GLN A 90 8.05 -11.95 0.46
CA GLN A 90 8.16 -12.65 -0.82
C GLN A 90 9.27 -12.05 -1.69
N VAL A 91 9.25 -10.74 -1.93
CA VAL A 91 10.22 -10.04 -2.79
C VAL A 91 11.65 -10.19 -2.27
N LYS A 92 11.86 -10.15 -0.95
CA LYS A 92 13.18 -10.37 -0.33
C LYS A 92 13.64 -11.81 -0.52
N SER A 93 12.75 -12.79 -0.37
CA SER A 93 13.08 -14.21 -0.59
C SER A 93 13.44 -14.49 -2.05
N GLU A 94 12.75 -13.89 -3.01
CA GLU A 94 13.04 -14.06 -4.45
C GLU A 94 14.39 -13.42 -4.86
N GLY A 95 14.85 -12.41 -4.11
CA GLY A 95 16.15 -11.77 -4.33
C GLY A 95 17.36 -12.56 -3.80
N ILE A 96 17.16 -13.53 -2.90
CA ILE A 96 18.25 -14.33 -2.29
C ILE A 96 18.70 -15.49 -3.21
N GLY A 97 17.92 -15.81 -4.25
CA GLY A 97 18.16 -16.94 -5.16
C GLY A 97 18.73 -16.57 -6.53
N LYS A 98 19.22 -15.35 -6.75
CA LYS A 98 19.80 -14.92 -8.04
C LYS A 98 21.23 -14.41 -7.90
#